data_AF-A0A2D9C569-F1
#
_entry.id   AF-A0A2D9C569-F1
#
_cell.length_a   1.000
_cell.length_b   1.000
_cell.length_c   1.000
_cell.angle_alpha   90.00
_cell.angle_beta   90.00
_cell.angle_gamma   90.00
#
_symmetry.space_group_name_H-M   'P 1'
#
loop_
_entity.id
_entity.type
_entity.pdbx_description
1 polymer ?
#
loop_
_entity_poly.entity_id
_entity_poly.type
_entity_poly.pdbx_seq_one_letter_code
_entity_poly.pdbx_strand_id
1 'polypeptide(L)'
;MDRITIEEAKNYISCNEDFTSNGIDNAQYFTLTPSLKGDGWEDVTYYTARSSAMYTNRNGDYDSWVYIMSNPTMPGYYKIGYTKKNPDERAKQISNATGVIVPMEVEWAFHCYNGFALEQECHHKLERYRVSNNREFFQMSLEEAQNTVKELGKRYI
;
A
#
# COMPACT_ATOMS: atom_id res chain seq x y z
N MET A 1 21.83 9.83 10.67
CA MET A 1 21.54 8.58 9.97
C MET A 1 22.50 7.54 10.53
N ASP A 2 21.97 6.51 11.17
CA ASP A 2 22.77 5.58 11.99
C ASP A 2 22.85 4.21 11.32
N ARG A 3 24.02 3.57 11.39
CA ARG A 3 24.19 2.20 10.89
C ARG A 3 23.55 1.23 11.87
N ILE A 4 22.70 0.35 11.36
CA ILE A 4 22.08 -0.73 12.14
C ILE A 4 22.44 -2.10 11.57
N THR A 5 22.20 -3.15 12.35
CA THR A 5 22.35 -4.54 11.90
C THR A 5 21.17 -4.97 11.01
N ILE A 6 21.34 -6.07 10.27
CA ILE A 6 20.27 -6.66 9.44
C ILE A 6 19.09 -7.10 10.31
N GLU A 7 19.36 -7.59 11.53
CA GLU A 7 18.29 -8.01 12.46
C GLU A 7 17.51 -6.82 13.00
N GLU A 8 18.19 -5.73 13.40
CA GLU A 8 17.52 -4.49 13.82
C GLU A 8 16.70 -3.89 12.68
N ALA A 9 17.22 -3.94 11.46
CA ALA A 9 16.57 -3.40 10.26
C ALA A 9 15.21 -4.04 9.94
N LYS A 10 14.97 -5.30 10.35
CA LYS A 10 13.66 -5.96 10.17
C LYS A 10 12.52 -5.23 10.87
N ASN A 11 12.82 -4.45 11.90
CA ASN A 11 11.84 -3.66 12.64
C ASN A 11 11.46 -2.36 11.94
N TYR A 12 12.13 -2.00 10.85
CA TYR A 12 11.93 -0.73 10.15
C TYR A 12 11.53 -0.96 8.69
N ILE A 13 10.76 -0.02 8.14
CA ILE A 13 10.39 -0.06 6.73
C ILE A 13 11.54 0.53 5.91
N SER A 14 12.02 -0.21 4.91
CA SER A 14 13.05 0.29 4.00
C SER A 14 12.54 1.49 3.21
N CYS A 15 13.39 2.47 2.89
CA CYS A 15 13.00 3.67 2.14
C CYS A 15 12.46 3.33 0.73
N ASN A 16 12.85 2.19 0.17
CA ASN A 16 12.34 1.70 -1.11
C ASN A 16 10.91 1.13 -0.99
N GLU A 17 10.49 0.74 0.22
CA GLU A 17 9.19 0.15 0.50
C GLU A 17 8.29 1.06 1.35
N ASP A 18 8.81 2.18 1.85
CA ASP A 18 8.03 3.22 2.50
C ASP A 18 7.60 4.23 1.45
N PHE A 19 6.39 4.01 0.95
CA PHE A 19 5.79 4.86 -0.06
C PHE A 19 5.04 6.07 0.52
N THR A 20 5.08 6.25 1.84
CA THR A 20 4.39 7.35 2.54
C THR A 20 5.30 8.52 2.88
N SER A 21 6.61 8.29 2.87
CA SER A 21 7.62 9.31 3.18
C SER A 21 8.36 9.71 1.90
N ASN A 22 9.00 10.88 1.88
CA ASN A 22 9.76 11.42 0.73
C ASN A 22 11.05 10.61 0.43
N GLY A 23 10.98 9.28 0.39
CA GLY A 23 12.08 8.39 0.11
C GLY A 23 13.26 8.57 1.08
N ILE A 24 14.46 8.74 0.52
CA ILE A 24 15.71 8.80 1.28
C ILE A 24 15.82 10.03 2.18
N ASP A 25 15.04 11.09 1.94
CA ASP A 25 15.08 12.33 2.72
C ASP A 25 14.69 12.10 4.19
N ASN A 26 13.90 11.06 4.45
CA ASN A 26 13.50 10.65 5.80
C ASN A 26 14.25 9.41 6.29
N ALA A 27 15.31 8.99 5.60
CA ALA A 27 16.14 7.88 6.05
C ALA A 27 16.76 8.22 7.41
N GLN A 28 16.54 7.35 8.39
CA GLN A 28 17.12 7.47 9.73
C GLN A 28 18.18 6.41 9.95
N TYR A 29 18.05 5.25 9.28
CA TYR A 29 18.97 4.13 9.43
C TYR A 29 19.47 3.61 8.10
N PHE A 30 20.58 2.90 8.12
CA PHE A 30 21.06 2.14 6.98
C PHE A 30 21.77 0.84 7.39
N THR A 31 21.77 -0.14 6.50
CA THR A 31 22.57 -1.37 6.60
C THR A 31 23.60 -1.41 5.47
N LEU A 32 24.69 -2.15 5.69
CA LEU A 32 25.67 -2.48 4.67
C LEU A 32 25.72 -4.01 4.55
N THR A 33 25.53 -4.51 3.33
CA THR A 33 25.59 -5.94 3.02
C THR A 33 26.61 -6.20 1.93
N PRO A 34 27.39 -7.29 1.97
CA PRO A 34 28.34 -7.59 0.90
C PRO A 34 27.67 -7.58 -0.48
N SER A 35 28.22 -6.78 -1.40
CA SER A 35 27.66 -6.63 -2.74
C SER A 35 28.09 -7.79 -3.63
N LEU A 36 27.20 -8.19 -4.55
CA LEU A 36 27.50 -9.19 -5.57
C LEU A 36 28.60 -8.74 -6.55
N LYS A 37 28.95 -7.45 -6.56
CA LYS A 37 30.03 -6.90 -7.39
C LYS A 37 31.43 -7.36 -6.95
N GLY A 38 31.58 -7.93 -5.76
CA GLY A 38 32.87 -8.40 -5.23
C GLY A 38 33.76 -7.27 -4.70
N ASP A 39 35.03 -7.57 -4.44
CA ASP A 39 36.10 -6.60 -4.13
C ASP A 39 35.85 -5.66 -2.94
N GLY A 40 35.13 -6.13 -1.92
CA GLY A 40 34.84 -5.35 -0.72
C GLY A 40 33.80 -4.26 -0.91
N TRP A 41 33.08 -4.24 -2.04
CA TRP A 41 31.90 -3.40 -2.22
C TRP A 41 30.76 -3.88 -1.32
N GLU A 42 30.01 -2.92 -0.78
CA GLU A 42 28.81 -3.17 0.02
C GLU A 42 27.60 -2.49 -0.65
N ASP A 43 26.47 -3.19 -0.64
CA ASP A 43 25.17 -2.62 -0.99
C ASP A 43 24.60 -1.91 0.23
N VAL A 44 24.11 -0.69 0.02
CA VAL A 44 23.52 0.15 1.07
C VAL A 44 22.01 0.08 0.97
N THR A 45 21.34 -0.30 2.06
CA THR A 45 19.88 -0.20 2.18
C THR A 45 19.51 0.83 3.22
N TYR A 46 18.63 1.77 2.87
CA TYR A 46 18.17 2.84 3.77
C TYR A 46 16.82 2.47 4.38
N TYR A 47 16.59 2.88 5.62
CA TYR A 47 15.37 2.62 6.37
C TYR A 47 14.85 3.88 7.05
N THR A 48 13.53 3.93 7.17
CA THR A 48 12.81 5.00 7.87
C THR A 48 12.70 4.69 9.36
N ALA A 49 12.29 5.68 10.16
CA ALA A 49 11.97 5.45 11.58
C ALA A 49 10.63 4.73 11.81
N ARG A 50 9.85 4.44 10.75
CA ARG A 50 8.57 3.76 10.89
C ARG A 50 8.79 2.29 11.25
N SER A 51 8.15 1.86 12.33
CA SER A 51 8.14 0.46 12.72
C SER A 51 7.36 -0.38 11.72
N SER A 52 7.95 -1.47 11.23
CA SER A 52 7.29 -2.47 10.38
C SER A 52 6.20 -3.25 11.13
N ALA A 53 6.26 -3.25 12.46
CA ALA A 53 5.35 -3.94 13.37
C ALA A 53 4.45 -2.97 14.16
N MET A 54 4.17 -1.79 13.60
CA MET A 54 3.47 -0.71 14.32
C MET A 54 2.09 -1.14 14.87
N TYR A 55 1.40 -2.06 14.20
CA TYR A 55 0.05 -2.49 14.56
C TYR A 55 -0.04 -3.87 15.21
N THR A 56 1.05 -4.66 15.23
CA THR A 56 1.02 -6.08 15.64
C THR A 56 0.60 -6.34 17.09
N ASN A 57 0.65 -5.31 17.95
CA ASN A 57 0.29 -5.40 19.36
C ASN A 57 -1.04 -4.68 19.69
N ARG A 58 -1.84 -4.32 18.68
CA ARG A 58 -3.19 -3.79 18.92
C ARG A 58 -4.17 -4.94 19.12
N ASN A 59 -4.84 -4.96 20.27
CA ASN A 59 -5.86 -5.96 20.61
C ASN A 59 -7.30 -5.45 20.32
N GLY A 60 -7.50 -4.67 19.25
CA GLY A 60 -8.81 -4.08 18.91
C GLY A 60 -9.33 -4.54 17.55
N ASP A 61 -10.59 -4.23 17.25
CA ASP A 61 -11.09 -4.38 15.87
C ASP A 61 -10.36 -3.42 14.93
N TYR A 62 -10.13 -3.84 13.69
CA TYR A 62 -9.60 -2.96 12.65
C TYR A 62 -10.53 -1.76 12.45
N ASP A 63 -9.96 -0.59 12.16
CA ASP A 63 -10.71 0.69 12.12
C ASP A 63 -11.14 1.11 10.71
N SER A 64 -10.68 0.40 9.68
CA SER A 64 -10.81 0.79 8.27
C SER A 64 -10.79 -0.41 7.34
N TRP A 65 -11.22 -0.20 6.10
CA TRP A 65 -11.13 -1.14 4.99
C TRP A 65 -10.40 -0.51 3.82
N VAL A 66 -9.57 -1.30 3.12
CA VAL A 66 -9.11 -1.01 1.76
C VAL A 66 -9.85 -1.93 0.80
N TYR A 67 -10.51 -1.38 -0.21
CA TYR A 67 -11.33 -2.11 -1.17
C TYR A 67 -10.79 -2.01 -2.59
N ILE A 68 -11.18 -2.99 -3.39
CA ILE A 68 -11.01 -3.04 -4.82
C ILE A 68 -12.42 -3.04 -5.43
N MET A 69 -12.72 -2.04 -6.25
CA MET A 69 -13.99 -1.91 -6.95
C MET A 69 -13.79 -1.97 -8.46
N SER A 70 -14.76 -2.54 -9.16
CA SER A 70 -14.81 -2.57 -10.61
C SER A 70 -16.03 -1.82 -11.14
N ASN A 71 -16.03 -1.57 -12.45
CA ASN A 71 -17.22 -1.17 -13.17
C ASN A 71 -17.40 -2.11 -14.37
N PRO A 72 -18.57 -2.74 -14.58
CA PRO A 72 -18.81 -3.62 -15.73
C PRO A 72 -18.55 -2.96 -17.09
N THR A 73 -18.66 -1.63 -17.17
CA THR A 73 -18.38 -0.86 -18.40
C THR A 73 -16.88 -0.66 -18.67
N MET A 74 -16.01 -0.98 -17.70
CA MET A 74 -14.56 -0.80 -17.76
C MET A 74 -13.83 -2.09 -17.31
N PRO A 75 -13.93 -3.20 -18.07
CA PRO A 75 -13.25 -4.44 -17.72
C PRO A 75 -11.72 -4.27 -17.71
N GLY A 76 -11.04 -4.88 -16.73
CA GLY A 76 -9.59 -4.77 -16.54
C GLY A 76 -9.13 -3.48 -15.86
N TYR A 77 -10.05 -2.63 -15.41
CA TYR A 77 -9.77 -1.44 -14.63
C TYR A 77 -10.36 -1.57 -13.23
N TYR A 78 -9.53 -1.35 -12.23
CA TYR A 78 -9.92 -1.45 -10.83
C TYR A 78 -9.63 -0.17 -10.08
N LYS A 79 -10.57 0.23 -9.23
CA LYS A 79 -10.39 1.31 -8.27
C LYS A 79 -9.92 0.73 -6.95
N ILE A 80 -8.81 1.24 -6.43
CA ILE A 80 -8.37 0.94 -5.07
C ILE A 80 -8.67 2.15 -4.21
N GLY A 81 -9.42 1.96 -3.13
CA GLY A 81 -9.75 3.04 -2.21
C GLY A 81 -9.93 2.54 -0.78
N TYR A 82 -10.11 3.47 0.16
CA TYR A 82 -10.39 3.11 1.55
C TYR A 82 -11.72 3.68 2.08
N THR A 83 -12.18 3.12 3.20
CA THR A 83 -13.32 3.62 3.96
C THR A 83 -13.19 3.23 5.43
N LYS A 84 -13.72 4.07 6.35
CA LYS A 84 -13.90 3.71 7.77
C LYS A 84 -15.21 2.98 8.05
N LYS A 85 -16.05 2.83 7.02
CA LYS A 85 -17.37 2.18 7.06
C LYS A 85 -17.33 0.90 6.23
N ASN A 86 -18.49 0.30 5.98
CA ASN A 86 -18.58 -0.85 5.11
C ASN A 86 -18.25 -0.47 3.63
N PRO A 87 -17.41 -1.24 2.92
CA PRO A 87 -17.12 -1.05 1.49
C PRO A 87 -18.35 -1.00 0.57
N ASP A 88 -19.38 -1.79 0.84
CA ASP A 88 -20.61 -1.81 0.02
C ASP A 88 -21.40 -0.51 0.14
N GLU A 89 -21.40 0.11 1.32
CA GLU A 89 -21.98 1.44 1.52
C GLU A 89 -21.20 2.49 0.71
N ARG A 90 -19.87 2.36 0.67
CA ARG A 90 -19.01 3.25 -0.11
C ARG A 90 -19.22 3.05 -1.62
N ALA A 91 -19.39 1.82 -2.09
CA ALA A 91 -19.75 1.54 -3.48
C ALA A 91 -21.06 2.23 -3.86
N LYS A 92 -22.10 2.10 -3.04
CA LYS A 92 -23.40 2.79 -3.27
C LYS A 92 -23.25 4.30 -3.35
N GLN A 93 -22.45 4.91 -2.45
CA GLN A 93 -22.20 6.35 -2.49
C GLN A 93 -21.52 6.79 -3.80
N ILE A 94 -20.52 6.05 -4.25
CA ILE A 94 -19.79 6.36 -5.49
C ILE A 94 -20.72 6.18 -6.70
N SER A 95 -21.52 5.11 -6.72
CA SER A 95 -22.47 4.81 -7.78
C SER A 95 -23.57 5.86 -7.93
N ASN A 96 -23.90 6.60 -6.86
CA ASN A 96 -24.89 7.68 -6.89
C ASN A 96 -24.31 9.03 -7.35
N ALA A 97 -23.00 9.12 -7.62
CA ALA A 97 -22.39 10.35 -8.08
C ALA A 97 -22.76 10.65 -9.55
N THR A 98 -22.93 11.93 -9.88
CA THR A 98 -23.19 12.38 -11.25
C THR A 98 -22.06 11.94 -12.19
N GLY A 99 -22.41 11.20 -13.25
CA GLY A 99 -21.45 10.71 -14.25
C GLY A 99 -21.11 9.21 -14.16
N VAL A 100 -21.64 8.49 -13.16
CA VAL A 100 -21.56 7.02 -13.11
C VAL A 100 -22.78 6.42 -13.80
N ILE A 101 -22.58 5.75 -14.94
CA ILE A 101 -23.67 5.18 -15.75
C ILE A 101 -24.12 3.83 -15.21
N VAL A 102 -23.16 2.99 -14.80
CA VAL A 102 -23.39 1.68 -14.20
C VAL A 102 -22.77 1.67 -12.80
N PRO A 103 -23.46 1.17 -11.77
CA PRO A 103 -22.93 1.11 -10.41
C PRO A 103 -21.56 0.41 -10.33
N MET A 104 -20.72 0.91 -9.43
CA MET A 104 -19.49 0.23 -9.03
C MET A 104 -19.84 -0.99 -8.17
N GLU A 105 -19.09 -2.07 -8.35
CA GLU A 105 -19.20 -3.30 -7.57
C GLU A 105 -17.95 -3.49 -6.71
N VAL A 106 -18.12 -3.98 -5.48
CA VAL A 106 -17.00 -4.36 -4.61
C VAL A 106 -16.57 -5.77 -4.99
N GLU A 107 -15.39 -5.87 -5.59
CA GLU A 107 -14.82 -7.17 -5.96
C GLU A 107 -14.12 -7.83 -4.78
N TRP A 108 -13.50 -7.01 -3.93
CA TRP A 108 -12.73 -7.48 -2.79
C TRP A 108 -12.48 -6.37 -1.78
N ALA A 109 -12.29 -6.72 -0.50
CA ALA A 109 -11.89 -5.79 0.53
C ALA A 109 -11.00 -6.44 1.60
N PHE A 110 -10.16 -5.62 2.23
CA PHE A 110 -9.24 -5.97 3.31
C PHE A 110 -9.53 -5.12 4.54
N HIS A 111 -9.78 -5.76 5.69
CA HIS A 111 -9.98 -5.08 6.96
C HIS A 111 -8.63 -4.82 7.62
N CYS A 112 -8.32 -3.59 7.97
CA CYS A 112 -7.00 -3.18 8.45
C CYS A 112 -7.05 -1.93 9.33
N TYR A 113 -6.00 -1.71 10.12
CA TYR A 113 -5.80 -0.40 10.75
C TYR A 113 -5.34 0.63 9.74
N ASN A 114 -5.78 1.87 9.89
CA ASN A 114 -5.31 3.01 9.10
C ASN A 114 -5.34 2.76 7.58
N GLY A 115 -6.55 2.47 7.06
CA GLY A 115 -6.76 2.18 5.65
C GLY A 115 -6.32 3.31 4.71
N PHE A 116 -6.29 4.56 5.19
CA PHE A 116 -5.73 5.69 4.43
C PHE A 116 -4.25 5.46 4.10
N ALA A 117 -3.42 5.14 5.09
CA ALA A 117 -2.00 4.92 4.85
C ALA A 117 -1.75 3.69 3.96
N LEU A 118 -2.48 2.59 4.18
CA LEU A 118 -2.37 1.40 3.33
C LEU A 118 -2.78 1.68 1.87
N GLU A 119 -3.85 2.44 1.66
CA GLU A 119 -4.28 2.87 0.32
C GLU A 119 -3.18 3.66 -0.39
N GLN A 120 -2.58 4.65 0.28
CA GLN A 120 -1.52 5.47 -0.32
C GLN A 120 -0.30 4.62 -0.67
N GLU A 121 0.08 3.65 0.18
CA GLU A 121 1.16 2.70 -0.15
C GLU A 121 0.81 1.84 -1.39
N CYS A 122 -0.44 1.37 -1.49
CA CYS A 122 -0.90 0.61 -2.66
C CYS A 122 -0.87 1.47 -3.93
N HIS A 123 -1.37 2.70 -3.85
CA HIS A 123 -1.44 3.65 -4.96
C HIS A 123 -0.07 3.94 -5.54
N HIS A 124 0.93 4.18 -4.68
CA HIS A 124 2.29 4.45 -5.10
C HIS A 124 2.96 3.20 -5.69
N LYS A 125 2.83 2.03 -5.06
CA LYS A 125 3.39 0.77 -5.58
C LYS A 125 2.85 0.45 -6.98
N LEU A 126 1.58 0.82 -7.22
CA LEU A 126 0.87 0.58 -8.47
C LEU A 126 0.89 1.76 -9.44
N GLU A 127 1.72 2.78 -9.20
CA GLU A 127 1.74 4.01 -10.01
C GLU A 127 1.95 3.73 -11.50
N ARG A 128 2.77 2.72 -11.84
CA ARG A 128 3.01 2.28 -13.23
C ARG A 128 1.75 1.79 -13.96
N TYR A 129 0.74 1.35 -13.21
CA TYR A 129 -0.53 0.85 -13.74
C TYR A 129 -1.65 1.90 -13.67
N ARG A 130 -1.39 3.08 -13.08
CA ARG A 130 -2.37 4.13 -12.89
C ARG A 130 -2.78 4.71 -14.25
N VAL A 131 -4.08 4.78 -14.49
CA VAL A 131 -4.63 5.25 -15.79
C VAL A 131 -4.51 6.77 -15.95
N SER A 132 -4.60 7.50 -14.84
CA SER A 132 -4.54 8.96 -14.82
C SER A 132 -4.11 9.44 -13.45
N ASN A 133 -3.23 10.44 -13.40
CA ASN A 133 -2.69 10.97 -12.14
C ASN A 133 -3.79 11.45 -11.17
N ASN A 134 -4.92 11.94 -11.69
CA ASN A 134 -6.02 12.46 -10.89
C ASN A 134 -7.07 11.40 -10.51
N ARG A 135 -6.86 10.13 -10.88
CA ARG A 135 -7.83 9.05 -10.62
C ARG A 135 -7.16 7.87 -9.96
N GLU A 136 -7.86 7.30 -8.99
CA GLU A 136 -7.44 6.12 -8.23
C GLU A 136 -7.81 4.82 -8.98
N PHE A 137 -7.64 4.80 -10.30
CA PHE A 137 -7.94 3.66 -11.16
C PHE A 137 -6.66 3.10 -11.78
N PHE A 138 -6.57 1.77 -11.79
CA PHE A 138 -5.39 1.03 -12.21
C PHE A 138 -5.78 -0.03 -13.24
N GLN A 139 -4.99 -0.15 -14.31
CA GLN A 139 -5.17 -1.17 -15.34
C GLN A 139 -4.32 -2.40 -15.00
N MET A 140 -4.97 -3.45 -14.47
CA MET A 140 -4.33 -4.69 -14.02
C MET A 140 -5.36 -5.80 -13.82
N SER A 141 -4.92 -7.00 -13.45
CA SER A 141 -5.83 -8.06 -13.02
C SER A 141 -6.31 -7.85 -11.57
N LEU A 142 -7.49 -8.39 -11.25
CA LEU A 142 -7.99 -8.39 -9.87
C LEU A 142 -7.02 -9.09 -8.92
N GLU A 143 -6.41 -10.18 -9.37
CA GLU A 143 -5.44 -10.95 -8.58
C GLU A 143 -4.21 -10.12 -8.21
N GLU A 144 -3.65 -9.35 -9.15
CA GLU A 144 -2.50 -8.49 -8.91
C GLU A 144 -2.83 -7.37 -7.90
N ALA A 145 -4.02 -6.78 -8.02
CA ALA A 145 -4.52 -5.81 -7.06
C ALA A 145 -4.67 -6.42 -5.66
N GLN A 146 -5.30 -7.59 -5.54
CA GLN A 146 -5.47 -8.29 -4.26
C GLN A 146 -4.13 -8.66 -3.62
N ASN A 147 -3.19 -9.19 -4.41
CA ASN A 147 -1.88 -9.59 -3.92
C ASN A 147 -1.11 -8.38 -3.39
N THR A 148 -1.19 -7.24 -4.08
CA THR A 148 -0.55 -6.00 -3.64
C THR A 148 -1.10 -5.52 -2.30
N VAL A 149 -2.44 -5.46 -2.16
CA VAL A 149 -3.07 -5.03 -0.89
C VAL A 149 -2.76 -6.02 0.24
N LYS A 150 -2.79 -7.33 -0.02
CA LYS A 150 -2.45 -8.35 0.99
C LYS A 150 -1.00 -8.25 1.44
N GLU A 151 -0.07 -8.02 0.52
CA GLU A 151 1.37 -7.93 0.83
C GLU A 151 1.66 -6.73 1.74
N LEU A 152 1.18 -5.54 1.36
CA LEU A 152 1.35 -4.33 2.15
C LEU A 152 0.51 -4.37 3.43
N GLY A 153 -0.69 -4.95 3.37
CA GLY A 153 -1.64 -5.07 4.46
C GLY A 153 -1.13 -5.87 5.67
N LYS A 154 -0.12 -6.73 5.50
CA LYS A 154 0.56 -7.41 6.63
C LYS A 154 1.13 -6.46 7.67
N ARG A 155 1.46 -5.22 7.26
CA ARG A 155 1.98 -4.18 8.16
C ARG A 155 0.86 -3.49 8.96
N TYR A 156 -0.39 -3.66 8.54
CA TYR A 156 -1.59 -2.94 9.01
C TYR A 156 -2.58 -3.84 9.77
N ILE A 157 -2.11 -4.98 10.24
CA ILE A 157 -2.84 -5.92 11.09
C ILE A 157 -2.24 -5.98 12.50
#